data_AF-A0A9W4R5Z0-F1
#
_entry.id   AF-A0A9W4R5Z0-F1
#
_cell.length_a   1.000
_cell.length_b   1.000
_cell.length_c   1.000
_cell.angle_alpha   90.00
_cell.angle_beta   90.00
_cell.angle_gamma   90.00
#
_symmetry.space_group_name_H-M   'P 1'
#
loop_
_entity.id
_entity.type
_entity.pdbx_description
1 polymer ?
#
loop_
_entity_poly.entity_id
_entity_poly.type
_entity_poly.pdbx_seq_one_letter_code
_entity_poly.pdbx_strand_id
1 'polypeptide(L)' 'MATARKRQVSLVDTKYYHCISRCVRRAFLCGDDTVTGKSYEHRRQWVDVLAQT' A
#
# COMPACT_ATOMS: atom_id res chain seq x y z
N MET A 1 4.52 -14.61 9.34
CA MET A 1 4.37 -14.34 7.89
C MET A 1 3.35 -13.24 7.69
N ALA A 2 3.36 -12.55 6.55
CA ALA A 2 2.34 -11.55 6.22
C ALA A 2 0.98 -12.24 5.93
N THR A 3 -0.08 -11.79 6.61
CA THR A 3 -1.46 -12.23 6.36
C THR A 3 -2.14 -11.22 5.43
N ALA A 4 -2.99 -11.68 4.51
CA ALA A 4 -3.74 -10.79 3.62
C ALA A 4 -4.70 -9.90 4.41
N ARG A 5 -4.80 -8.61 4.06
CA ARG A 5 -5.63 -7.64 4.79
C ARG A 5 -7.09 -8.04 4.85
N LYS A 6 -7.65 -8.63 3.79
CA LYS A 6 -9.01 -9.17 3.77
C LYS A 6 -9.36 -10.19 4.87
N ARG A 7 -8.35 -10.83 5.45
CA ARG A 7 -8.51 -11.78 6.57
C ARG A 7 -8.37 -11.10 7.94
N GLN A 8 -7.89 -9.85 7.97
CA GLN A 8 -7.62 -9.09 9.18
C GLN A 8 -8.63 -7.95 9.37
N VAL A 9 -9.30 -7.51 8.29
CA VAL A 9 -10.26 -6.42 8.29
C VAL A 9 -11.67 -6.98 8.45
N SER A 10 -12.37 -6.55 9.50
CA SER A 10 -13.78 -6.87 9.74
C SER A 10 -14.60 -5.58 9.73
N LEU A 11 -15.52 -5.47 8.78
CA LEU A 11 -16.41 -4.30 8.66
C LEU A 11 -17.51 -4.26 9.73
N VAL A 12 -17.76 -5.40 10.39
CA VAL A 12 -18.75 -5.52 11.47
C VAL A 12 -18.21 -4.93 12.76
N ASP A 13 -16.94 -5.20 13.08
CA ASP A 13 -16.33 -4.83 14.36
C ASP A 13 -15.92 -3.35 14.41
N THR A 14 -15.49 -2.79 13.28
CA THR A 14 -15.09 -1.38 13.20
C THR A 14 -15.28 -0.85 11.79
N LYS A 15 -15.90 0.33 11.68
CA LYS A 15 -16.22 0.96 10.38
C LYS A 15 -15.02 1.61 9.69
N TYR A 16 -13.92 1.87 10.41
CA TYR A 16 -12.79 2.65 9.90
C TYR A 16 -11.45 1.98 10.22
N TYR A 17 -10.64 1.77 9.18
CA TYR A 17 -9.29 1.23 9.30
C TYR A 17 -8.28 2.22 8.72
N HIS A 18 -7.18 2.46 9.45
CA HIS A 18 -6.04 3.23 8.94
C HIS A 18 -5.04 2.29 8.28
N CYS A 19 -5.14 2.15 6.96
CA CYS A 19 -4.25 1.31 6.17
C CYS A 19 -2.98 2.07 5.77
N ILE A 20 -1.81 1.55 6.15
CA ILE A 20 -0.51 2.06 5.70
C ILE A 20 0.26 0.97 4.97
N SER A 21 0.95 1.36 3.90
CA SER A 21 1.93 0.50 3.22
C SER A 21 3.29 1.16 3.31
N ARG A 22 4.28 0.44 3.86
CA ARG A 22 5.66 0.91 3.95
C ARG A 22 6.57 0.07 3.07
N CYS A 23 7.34 0.75 2.25
CA CYS A 23 8.38 0.15 1.42
C CYS A 23 9.69 0.10 2.19
N VAL A 24 10.37 -1.04 2.15
CA VAL A 24 11.74 -1.15 2.67
C VAL A 24 12.73 -1.06 1.50
N ARG A 25 13.97 -0.62 1.78
CA ARG A 25 15.09 -0.65 0.82
C ARG A 25 14.82 0.05 -0.52
N ARG A 26 14.13 1.21 -0.51
CA ARG A 26 13.79 2.00 -1.70
C ARG A 26 12.93 1.28 -2.75
N ALA A 27 12.22 0.22 -2.35
CA ALA A 27 11.18 -0.41 -3.17
C ALA A 27 9.86 0.39 -3.16
N PHE A 28 9.93 1.68 -3.50
CA PHE A 28 8.80 2.62 -3.41
C PHE A 28 7.60 2.13 -4.22
N LEU A 29 6.43 2.05 -3.58
CA LEU A 29 5.18 1.68 -4.25
C LEU A 29 4.73 2.81 -5.19
N CYS A 30 4.86 4.06 -4.76
CA CYS A 30 4.54 5.30 -5.46
C CYS A 30 5.47 6.43 -4.99
N GLY A 31 5.40 7.60 -5.63
CA GLY A 31 6.29 8.74 -5.36
C GLY A 31 7.65 8.68 -6.09
N ASP A 32 8.51 9.66 -5.80
CA ASP A 32 9.78 9.87 -6.49
C ASP A 32 10.98 9.35 -5.68
N ASP A 33 11.89 8.63 -6.34
CA ASP A 33 13.16 8.21 -5.75
C ASP A 33 14.20 9.31 -5.93
N THR A 34 14.52 10.04 -4.86
CA THR A 34 15.38 11.24 -4.87
C THR A 34 16.81 10.99 -5.38
N VAL A 35 17.29 9.75 -5.34
CA VAL A 35 18.65 9.41 -5.78
C VAL A 35 18.72 9.02 -7.25
N THR A 36 17.66 8.38 -7.79
CA THR A 36 17.62 8.04 -9.24
C THR A 36 16.79 9.03 -10.06
N GLY A 37 16.04 9.91 -9.41
CA GLY A 37 15.09 10.83 -10.04
C GLY A 37 13.87 10.14 -10.65
N LYS A 38 13.68 8.83 -10.42
CA LYS A 38 12.59 8.06 -11.05
C LYS A 38 11.28 8.25 -10.29
N SER A 39 10.24 8.57 -11.04
CA SER A 39 8.88 8.63 -10.52
C SER A 39 8.17 7.29 -10.64
N TYR A 40 7.60 6.81 -9.54
CA TYR A 40 6.79 5.60 -9.46
C TYR A 40 5.30 5.89 -9.31
N GLU A 41 4.88 7.15 -9.47
CA GLU A 41 3.50 7.59 -9.28
C GLU A 41 2.50 6.86 -10.19
N HIS A 42 2.94 6.41 -11.37
CA HIS A 42 2.15 5.60 -12.30
C HIS A 42 1.63 4.27 -11.69
N ARG A 43 2.21 3.79 -10.59
CA ARG A 43 1.80 2.55 -9.90
C ARG A 43 0.72 2.78 -8.83
N ARG A 44 0.34 4.02 -8.56
CA ARG A 44 -0.59 4.36 -7.48
C ARG A 44 -1.96 3.69 -7.63
N GLN A 45 -2.48 3.60 -8.85
CA GLN A 45 -3.73 2.87 -9.13
C GLN A 45 -3.65 1.39 -8.71
N TRP A 46 -2.51 0.74 -8.88
CA TRP A 46 -2.35 -0.66 -8.49
C TRP A 46 -2.38 -0.82 -6.98
N VAL A 47 -1.84 0.15 -6.24
CA VAL A 47 -1.85 0.14 -4.77
C VAL A 47 -3.27 0.25 -4.23
N ASP A 48 -4.13 1.08 -4.83
CA ASP A 48 -5.53 1.21 -4.42
C ASP A 48 -6.31 -0.10 -4.65
N VAL A 49 -6.11 -0.75 -5.80
CA VAL A 49 -6.73 -2.06 -6.09
C VAL A 49 -6.24 -3.14 -5.11
N LEU A 50 -4.94 -3.14 -4.77
CA LEU A 50 -4.35 -4.05 -3.78
C LEU A 50 -4.79 -3.74 -2.34
N ALA A 51 -5.30 -2.55 -2.05
CA ALA A 51 -5.85 -2.20 -0.75
C ALA A 51 -7.27 -2.72 -0.54
N GLN A 52 -8.01 -2.94 -1.62
CA GLN A 52 -9.42 -3.34 -1.62
C GLN A 52 -9.64 -4.86 -1.74
N THR A 53 -8.56 -5.64 -1.91
CA THR A 53 -8.59 -7.12 -2.05
C THR A 53 -8.20 -7.87 -0.81
#